data_AF-A0A2E5GXW4-F1
#
_entry.id   AF-A0A2E5GXW4-F1
#
_cell.length_a   1.000
_cell.length_b   1.000
_cell.length_c   1.000
_cell.angle_alpha   90.00
_cell.angle_beta   90.00
_cell.angle_gamma   90.00
#
_symmetry.space_group_name_H-M   'P 1'
#
loop_
_entity.id
_entity.type
_entity.pdbx_description
1 polymer ?
#
loop_
_entity_poly.entity_id
_entity_poly.type
_entity_poly.pdbx_seq_one_letter_code
_entity_poly.pdbx_strand_id
1 'polypeptide(L)' 'MRQFLDQDGNSWIATAKEEPSVDYKGRYYMYLHEEDQQGGQGYKLLDIRWNGKEVAKRTLQTMSDVELRRRLRTARGRG' A
#
# COMPACT_ATOMS: atom_id res chain seq x y z
N MET A 1 -7.59 -5.18 1.26
CA MET A 1 -7.12 -4.34 2.38
C MET A 1 -6.49 -5.25 3.40
N ARG A 2 -5.43 -4.80 4.06
CA ARG A 2 -4.72 -5.56 5.10
C ARG A 2 -4.24 -4.58 6.17
N GLN A 3 -4.57 -4.85 7.42
CA GLN A 3 -4.04 -4.11 8.57
C GLN A 3 -2.72 -4.74 9.00
N PHE A 4 -1.80 -3.90 9.47
CA PHE A 4 -0.51 -4.30 10.01
C PHE A 4 -0.02 -3.23 11.00
N LEU A 5 0.88 -3.61 11.91
CA LEU A 5 1.52 -2.67 12.82
C LEU A 5 2.88 -2.27 12.27
N ASP A 6 3.33 -1.04 12.48
CA ASP A 6 4.72 -0.69 12.19
C ASP A 6 5.67 -1.03 13.36
N GLN A 7 6.96 -0.68 13.23
CA GLN A 7 7.96 -0.95 14.28
C GLN A 7 7.72 -0.12 15.54
N ASP A 8 7.17 1.09 15.41
CA ASP A 8 6.77 1.97 16.50
C ASP A 8 5.40 1.59 17.10
N GLY A 9 4.73 0.56 16.55
CA GLY A 9 3.42 0.09 17.02
C GLY A 9 2.23 0.88 16.49
N ASN A 10 2.39 1.77 15.51
CA ASN A 10 1.24 2.46 14.90
C ASN A 10 0.49 1.50 13.97
N SER A 11 -0.83 1.65 13.92
CA SER A 11 -1.71 0.88 13.05
C SER A 11 -1.71 1.45 11.62
N TRP A 12 -1.38 0.59 10.65
CA TRP A 12 -1.36 0.93 9.24
C TRP A 12 -2.29 0.03 8.43
N ILE A 13 -2.85 0.62 7.39
CA ILE A 13 -3.71 -0.04 6.43
C ILE A 13 -3.01 -0.05 5.06
N ALA A 14 -2.77 -1.26 4.55
CA ALA A 14 -2.37 -1.50 3.19
C ALA A 14 -3.59 -1.71 2.30
N THR A 15 -3.76 -0.85 1.30
CA THR A 15 -4.88 -0.89 0.37
C THR A 15 -4.41 -0.74 -1.08
N ALA A 16 -5.25 -1.15 -2.03
CA ALA A 16 -5.02 -0.91 -3.44
C ALA A 16 -5.87 0.29 -3.86
N LYS A 17 -5.22 1.31 -4.42
CA LYS A 17 -5.91 2.46 -5.02
C LYS A 17 -5.78 2.40 -6.53
N GLU A 18 -6.79 2.94 -7.20
CA GLU A 18 -6.81 3.10 -8.64
C GLU A 18 -6.22 4.46 -8.99
N GLU A 19 -5.31 4.50 -9.97
CA GLU A 19 -4.92 5.73 -10.62
C GLU A 19 -5.77 5.87 -11.89
N PRO A 20 -6.56 6.95 -12.02
CA PRO A 20 -7.31 7.24 -13.24
C PRO A 20 -6.35 7.78 -14.32
N SER A 21 -5.39 6.95 -14.74
CA SER A 21 -4.50 7.22 -15.86
C SER A 21 -5.04 6.55 -17.13
N VAL A 22 -4.85 7.20 -18.27
CA VAL A 22 -5.32 6.77 -19.59
C VAL A 22 -4.63 5.48 -20.05
N ASP A 23 -3.40 5.26 -19.57
CA ASP A 23 -2.64 4.02 -19.77
C ASP A 23 -3.22 2.88 -18.92
N TYR A 24 -3.76 1.87 -19.60
CA TYR A 24 -4.35 0.68 -18.98
C TYR A 24 -3.32 -0.15 -18.16
N LYS A 25 -2.03 0.08 -18.35
CA LYS A 25 -0.95 -0.65 -17.69
C LYS A 25 -0.67 -0.10 -16.29
N GLY A 26 -0.87 -0.94 -15.28
CA GLY A 26 -0.54 -0.62 -13.90
C GLY A 26 -1.51 0.35 -13.22
N ARG A 27 -2.80 0.27 -13.60
CA ARG A 27 -3.86 1.15 -13.07
C ARG A 27 -4.02 1.08 -11.55
N TYR A 28 -3.71 -0.06 -10.94
CA TYR A 28 -3.75 -0.21 -9.48
C TYR A 28 -2.36 -0.11 -8.89
N TYR A 29 -2.24 0.61 -7.78
CA TYR A 29 -1.01 0.74 -7.01
C TYR A 29 -1.26 0.48 -5.53
N MET A 30 -0.19 0.19 -4.80
CA MET A 30 -0.28 0.01 -3.35
C MET A 30 -0.27 1.37 -2.65
N TYR A 31 -1.17 1.54 -1.70
CA TYR A 31 -1.26 2.72 -0.85
C TYR A 31 -1.23 2.29 0.61
N LEU A 32 -0.35 2.89 1.39
CA LEU A 32 -0.23 2.68 2.82
C LEU A 32 -0.68 3.95 3.54
N HIS A 33 -1.60 3.85 4.47
CA HIS A 33 -2.02 4.98 5.31
C HIS A 33 -2.23 4.52 6.74
N GLU A 34 -2.16 5.44 7.68
CA GLU A 34 -2.50 5.16 9.08
C GLU A 34 -3.99 4.83 9.18
N GLU A 35 -4.32 3.91 10.09
CA GLU A 35 -5.70 3.51 10.35
C GLU A 35 -6.56 4.68 10.81
N ASP A 36 -5.99 5.52 11.68
CA ASP A 36 -6.65 6.69 12.26
C ASP A 36 -6.89 7.81 11.21
N GLN A 37 -6.10 7.81 10.13
CA GLN A 37 -6.24 8.76 9.03
C GLN A 37 -7.07 8.17 7.89
N GLN A 38 -8.38 8.05 8.09
CA GLN A 38 -9.31 7.82 6.98
C GLN A 38 -9.35 9.04 6.05
N GLY A 39 -8.51 9.04 5.02
CA GLY A 39 -8.43 10.09 4.00
C GLY A 39 -7.26 11.06 4.14
N GLY A 40 -6.43 10.89 5.17
CA GLY A 40 -5.20 11.67 5.39
C GLY A 40 -3.95 11.07 4.73
N GLN A 41 -2.84 11.82 4.81
CA GLN A 41 -1.57 11.59 4.13
C GLN A 41 -1.13 10.12 4.23
N GLY A 42 -0.94 9.50 3.07
CA GLY A 42 -0.44 8.14 2.98
C GLY A 42 0.58 8.04 1.87
N TYR A 43 1.29 6.93 1.87
CA TYR A 43 2.38 6.67 0.96
C TYR A 43 1.88 5.89 -0.23
N LYS A 44 2.12 6.47 -1.42
CA LYS A 44 1.88 5.81 -2.70
C LYS A 44 3.12 5.03 -3.11
N LEU A 45 2.98 3.72 -3.23
CA LEU A 45 4.06 2.84 -3.65
C LEU A 45 3.93 2.58 -5.14
N LEU A 46 4.68 3.37 -5.92
CA LEU A 46 4.67 3.33 -7.38
C LEU A 46 5.51 2.19 -7.97
N ASP A 47 6.37 1.58 -7.15
CA ASP A 47 7.14 0.38 -7.52
C ASP A 47 6.25 -0.85 -7.69
N ILE A 48 5.06 -0.83 -7.08
CA ILE A 48 4.08 -1.91 -7.15
C ILE A 48 2.89 -1.45 -7.98
N ARG A 49 2.75 -2.04 -9.16
CA ARG A 49 1.62 -1.81 -10.04
C ARG A 49 0.95 -3.10 -10.43
N TRP A 50 -0.38 -3.07 -10.48
CA TRP A 50 -1.23 -4.16 -10.91
C TRP A 50 -2.20 -3.69 -11.98
N ASN A 51 -2.51 -4.58 -12.92
CA ASN A 51 -3.49 -4.29 -13.98
C ASN A 51 -4.94 -4.52 -13.50
N GLY A 52 -5.14 -5.30 -12.44
CA GLY A 52 -6.46 -5.66 -11.93
C GLY A 52 -6.59 -5.52 -10.42
N LYS A 53 -7.77 -5.06 -9.98
CA LYS A 53 -8.11 -4.86 -8.57
C LYS A 53 -8.04 -6.16 -7.77
N GLU A 54 -8.47 -7.27 -8.35
CA GLU A 54 -8.51 -8.57 -7.68
C GLU A 54 -7.10 -9.11 -7.42
N VAL A 55 -6.20 -8.98 -8.40
CA VAL A 55 -4.79 -9.33 -8.24
C VAL A 55 -4.17 -8.48 -7.13
N ALA A 56 -4.39 -7.16 -7.16
CA ALA A 56 -3.89 -6.26 -6.13
C ALA A 56 -4.39 -6.65 -4.73
N LYS A 57 -5.69 -6.94 -4.58
CA LYS A 57 -6.28 -7.39 -3.32
C LYS A 57 -5.68 -8.71 -2.84
N ARG A 58 -5.53 -9.70 -3.73
CA ARG A 58 -4.97 -11.02 -3.39
C ARG A 58 -3.52 -10.90 -2.95
N THR A 59 -2.70 -10.14 -3.69
CA THR A 59 -1.30 -9.86 -3.34
C THR A 59 -1.20 -9.18 -1.97
N LEU A 60 -2.04 -8.17 -1.69
CA LEU A 60 -2.09 -7.50 -0.40
C LEU A 60 -2.46 -8.44 0.76
N GLN A 61 -3.36 -9.38 0.52
CA GLN A 61 -3.77 -10.36 1.54
C GLN A 61 -2.68 -11.39 1.85
N THR A 62 -1.85 -11.73 0.86
CA THR A 62 -0.75 -12.69 1.03
C THR A 62 0.56 -12.05 1.51
N MET A 63 0.66 -10.72 1.51
CA MET A 63 1.86 -10.03 1.96
C MET A 63 2.07 -10.17 3.46
N SER A 64 3.32 -10.47 3.84
CA SER A 64 3.71 -10.53 5.24
C SER A 64 3.84 -9.13 5.82
N ASP A 65 3.58 -9.04 7.13
CA ASP A 65 3.74 -7.81 7.89
C ASP A 65 5.19 -7.26 7.81
N VAL A 66 6.20 -8.13 7.79
CA VAL A 66 7.62 -7.75 7.59
C VAL A 66 7.83 -7.02 6.27
N GLU A 67 7.27 -7.55 5.18
CA GLU A 67 7.37 -6.97 3.84
C GLU A 67 6.60 -5.64 3.73
N LEU A 68 5.47 -5.50 4.42
CA LEU A 68 4.70 -4.26 4.50
C LEU A 68 5.47 -3.18 5.29
N ARG A 69 6.05 -3.54 6.45
CA ARG A 69 6.89 -2.65 7.26
C ARG A 69 8.12 -2.17 6.49
N ARG A 70 8.79 -3.07 5.76
CA ARG A 70 9.95 -2.72 4.93
C ARG A 70 9.58 -1.67 3.89
N ARG A 71 8.48 -1.90 3.17
CA ARG A 71 7.97 -0.98 2.15
C ARG A 71 7.53 0.36 2.71
N LEU A 72 6.88 0.37 3.87
CA LEU A 72 6.52 1.59 4.59
C LEU A 72 7.76 2.42 4.92
N ARG A 73 8.83 1.80 5.42
CA ARG A 73 10.10 2.50 5.73
C ARG A 73 10.72 3.13 4.48
N THR A 74 10.78 2.39 3.38
CA THR A 74 11.28 2.92 2.10
C THR A 74 10.42 4.09 1.61
N ALA A 75 9.09 3.96 1.68
CA ALA A 75 8.19 5.01 1.19
C ALA A 75 8.21 6.28 2.05
N ARG A 76 8.51 6.16 3.36
CA ARG A 76 8.74 7.30 4.29
C ARG A 76 10.06 8.03 4.06
N GLY A 77 10.89 7.61 3.12
CA GLY A 77 12.19 8.24 2.84
C GLY A 77 13.28 7.94 3.88
N ARG A 78 13.09 6.93 4.73
CA ARG A 78 14.12 6.44 5.67
C ARG A 78 14.89 5.26 5.07
N GLY A 79 15.39 5.48 3.85
CA GLY A 79 16.35 4.60 3.19
C GLY A 79 17.76 4.84 3.70
#